data_AF-A0A315ZCK3-F1
#
_entry.id   AF-A0A315ZCK3-F1
#
_cell.length_a   1.000
_cell.length_b   1.000
_cell.length_c   1.000
_cell.angle_alpha   90.00
_cell.angle_beta   90.00
_cell.angle_gamma   90.00
#
_symmetry.space_group_name_H-M   'P 1'
#
loop_
_entity.id
_entity.type
_entity.pdbx_description
1 polymer ?
#
loop_
_entity_poly.entity_id
_entity_poly.type
_entity_poly.pdbx_seq_one_letter_code
_entity_poly.pdbx_strand_id
1 'polypeptide(L)'
;MATIAFNSVFNSSNFADFVESSSEAQDFMDGLRKAYFNANSNLQRNQITQEETLLSRSELKKSIAKKEAQVTALEALMDVTTDPEELADLSLEKDDASVKLRKDENAYENRYQFPFIKKGFEIELYKAEAEDLYSVIQDFLGFVDSQTWTIEEYGLRS
;
A
#
# COMPACT_ATOMS: atom_id res chain seq x y z
N MET A 1 -1.36 -15.62 12.19
CA MET A 1 -0.64 -14.33 12.24
C MET A 1 -0.59 -13.91 13.69
N ALA A 2 0.58 -13.54 14.21
CA ALA A 2 0.67 -12.96 15.53
C ALA A 2 0.14 -11.52 15.44
N THR A 3 -1.03 -11.28 16.02
CA THR A 3 -1.61 -9.94 16.19
C THR A 3 -0.66 -9.10 17.05
N ILE A 4 -0.38 -7.86 16.66
CA ILE A 4 0.42 -6.94 17.47
C ILE A 4 -0.48 -6.48 18.62
N ALA A 5 -0.50 -7.20 19.74
CA ALA A 5 -1.42 -6.90 20.83
C ALA A 5 -1.00 -5.63 21.60
N PHE A 6 -1.41 -4.44 21.16
CA PHE A 6 -1.22 -3.20 21.93
C PHE A 6 -1.90 -3.24 23.31
N ASN A 7 -2.99 -4.01 23.44
CA ASN A 7 -3.65 -4.30 24.72
C ASN A 7 -2.73 -4.99 25.74
N SER A 8 -1.61 -5.59 25.31
CA SER A 8 -0.62 -6.15 26.23
C SER A 8 0.22 -5.08 26.95
N VAL A 9 0.29 -3.87 26.39
CA VAL A 9 1.06 -2.73 26.93
C VAL A 9 0.14 -1.74 27.65
N PHE A 10 -1.04 -1.46 27.09
CA PHE A 10 -2.04 -0.55 27.66
C PHE A 10 -3.41 -1.21 27.66
N ASN A 11 -4.00 -1.40 28.84
CA ASN A 11 -5.32 -2.01 29.02
C ASN A 11 -6.01 -1.50 30.29
N SER A 12 -7.25 -1.97 30.49
CA SER A 12 -8.09 -1.59 31.61
C SER A 12 -7.46 -1.77 33.00
N SER A 13 -6.44 -2.63 33.13
CA SER A 13 -5.77 -2.87 34.42
C SER A 13 -4.63 -1.90 34.74
N ASN A 14 -4.12 -1.15 33.75
CA ASN A 14 -2.99 -0.25 33.96
C ASN A 14 -3.22 1.20 33.49
N PHE A 15 -4.38 1.56 32.93
CA PHE A 15 -4.66 2.96 32.56
C PHE A 15 -4.53 3.95 33.72
N ALA A 16 -4.91 3.53 34.93
CA ALA A 16 -4.83 4.35 36.14
C ALA A 16 -3.38 4.72 36.52
N ASP A 17 -2.37 4.00 36.02
CA ASP A 17 -0.95 4.31 36.27
C ASP A 17 -0.45 5.48 35.40
N PHE A 18 -1.22 5.89 34.39
CA PHE A 18 -0.81 6.89 33.40
C PHE A 18 -1.80 8.06 33.23
N VAL A 19 -3.01 7.91 33.74
CA VAL A 19 -4.10 8.89 33.60
C VAL A 19 -4.83 9.01 34.94
N GLU A 20 -4.67 10.16 35.61
CA GLU A 20 -5.21 10.42 36.95
C GLU A 20 -6.33 11.47 36.94
N SER A 21 -6.55 12.14 35.81
CA SER A 21 -7.56 13.20 35.68
C SER A 21 -8.31 13.16 34.35
N SER A 22 -9.50 13.78 34.34
CA SER A 22 -10.28 13.96 33.11
C SER A 22 -9.54 14.74 32.01
N SER A 23 -8.61 15.64 32.38
CA SER A 23 -7.81 16.39 31.40
C SER A 23 -6.76 15.51 30.73
N GLU A 24 -6.01 14.73 31.53
CA GLU A 24 -5.05 13.76 31.01
C GLU A 24 -5.75 12.68 30.18
N ALA A 25 -6.97 12.32 30.57
CA ALA A 25 -7.77 11.37 29.81
C ALA A 25 -8.14 11.92 28.42
N GLN A 26 -8.46 13.21 28.33
CA GLN A 26 -8.69 13.87 27.05
C GLN A 26 -7.41 13.89 26.20
N ASP A 27 -6.27 14.27 26.78
CA ASP A 27 -4.99 14.30 26.05
C ASP A 27 -4.60 12.91 25.51
N PHE A 28 -4.83 11.87 26.31
CA PHE A 28 -4.59 10.49 25.91
C PHE A 28 -5.55 10.04 24.79
N MET A 29 -6.84 10.36 24.91
CA MET A 29 -7.84 10.08 23.88
C MET A 29 -7.52 10.78 22.56
N ASP A 30 -7.07 12.04 22.60
CA ASP A 30 -6.66 12.80 21.43
C ASP A 30 -5.47 12.16 20.72
N GLY A 31 -4.51 11.66 21.49
CA GLY A 31 -3.36 10.89 21.00
C GLY A 31 -3.78 9.59 20.29
N LEU A 32 -4.61 8.78 20.94
CA LEU A 32 -5.14 7.52 20.39
C LEU A 32 -5.95 7.77 19.13
N ARG A 33 -6.85 8.76 19.16
CA ARG A 33 -7.64 9.17 18.00
C ARG A 33 -6.73 9.54 16.83
N LYS A 34 -5.75 10.40 17.05
CA LYS A 34 -4.83 10.84 15.99
C LYS A 34 -4.10 9.64 15.37
N ALA A 35 -3.62 8.71 16.18
CA ALA A 35 -2.99 7.48 15.70
C ALA A 35 -3.97 6.63 14.87
N TYR A 36 -5.19 6.39 15.38
CA TYR A 36 -6.23 5.62 14.71
C TYR A 36 -6.63 6.22 13.34
N PHE A 37 -6.83 7.54 13.27
CA PHE A 37 -7.14 8.22 12.01
C PHE A 37 -5.97 8.18 11.02
N ASN A 38 -4.72 8.29 11.49
CA ASN A 38 -3.55 8.17 10.64
C ASN A 38 -3.44 6.76 10.04
N ALA A 39 -3.64 5.70 10.85
CA ALA A 39 -3.64 4.32 10.39
C ALA A 39 -4.72 4.09 9.31
N ASN A 40 -5.96 4.53 9.57
CA ASN A 40 -7.05 4.44 8.59
C ASN A 40 -6.80 5.25 7.31
N SER A 41 -6.24 6.46 7.42
CA SER A 41 -5.90 7.27 6.25
C SER A 41 -4.81 6.61 5.39
N ASN A 42 -3.80 6.02 6.04
CA ASN A 42 -2.76 5.26 5.37
C ASN A 42 -3.30 4.01 4.69
N LEU A 43 -4.18 3.28 5.39
CA LEU A 43 -4.89 2.11 4.86
C LEU A 43 -5.64 2.47 3.57
N GLN A 44 -6.52 3.49 3.61
CA GLN A 44 -7.31 3.91 2.46
C GLN A 44 -6.44 4.35 1.28
N ARG A 45 -5.43 5.19 1.53
CA ARG A 45 -4.51 5.65 0.50
C ARG A 45 -3.76 4.49 -0.16
N ASN A 46 -3.34 3.51 0.63
CA ASN A 46 -2.65 2.34 0.11
C ASN A 46 -3.58 1.42 -0.69
N GLN A 47 -4.83 1.23 -0.25
CA GLN A 47 -5.85 0.48 -1.00
C GLN A 47 -6.11 1.11 -2.37
N ILE A 48 -6.35 2.43 -2.41
CA ILE A 48 -6.55 3.18 -3.68
C ILE A 48 -5.35 2.99 -4.60
N THR A 49 -4.13 3.19 -4.08
CA THR A 49 -2.90 3.03 -4.87
C THR A 49 -2.78 1.60 -5.43
N GLN A 50 -3.13 0.59 -4.64
CA GLN A 50 -3.06 -0.80 -5.06
C GLN A 50 -4.09 -1.13 -6.15
N GLU A 51 -5.31 -0.58 -6.04
CA GLU A 51 -6.36 -0.71 -7.07
C GLU A 51 -5.96 -0.06 -8.38
N GLU A 52 -5.46 1.18 -8.35
CA GLU A 52 -4.95 1.89 -9.54
C GLU A 52 -3.80 1.12 -10.21
N THR A 53 -2.94 0.53 -9.40
CA THR A 53 -1.85 -0.34 -9.86
C THR A 53 -2.45 -1.59 -10.55
N LEU A 54 -3.44 -2.26 -9.96
CA LEU A 54 -4.09 -3.41 -10.60
C LEU A 54 -4.73 -3.07 -11.95
N LEU A 55 -5.39 -1.92 -12.06
CA LEU A 55 -6.03 -1.48 -13.31
C LEU A 55 -5.01 -1.26 -14.43
N SER A 56 -3.92 -0.57 -14.15
CA SER A 56 -2.87 -0.25 -15.13
C SER A 56 -1.97 -1.45 -15.48
N ARG A 57 -2.01 -2.54 -14.69
CA ARG A 57 -1.21 -3.76 -14.93
C ARG A 57 -1.55 -4.43 -16.26
N SER A 58 -2.84 -4.51 -16.61
CA SER A 58 -3.30 -5.15 -17.84
C SER A 58 -2.82 -4.40 -19.08
N GLU A 59 -2.87 -3.07 -19.03
CA GLU A 59 -2.42 -2.20 -20.11
C GLU A 59 -0.92 -2.33 -20.36
N LEU A 60 -0.11 -2.34 -19.31
CA LEU A 60 1.33 -2.50 -19.47
C LEU A 60 1.71 -3.89 -20.00
N LYS A 61 1.02 -4.95 -19.56
CA LYS A 61 1.23 -6.31 -20.13
C LYS A 61 0.90 -6.35 -21.62
N LYS A 62 -0.19 -5.71 -22.06
CA LYS A 62 -0.54 -5.62 -23.48
C LYS A 62 0.51 -4.85 -24.27
N SER A 63 1.04 -3.77 -23.70
CA SER A 63 2.11 -2.98 -24.30
C SER A 63 3.39 -3.81 -24.50
N ILE A 64 3.80 -4.56 -23.47
CA ILE A 64 4.95 -5.49 -23.53
C ILE A 64 4.72 -6.54 -24.64
N ALA A 65 3.60 -7.26 -24.60
CA ALA A 65 3.30 -8.30 -25.58
C ALA A 65 3.30 -7.79 -27.04
N LYS A 66 2.78 -6.57 -27.26
CA LYS A 66 2.81 -5.93 -28.58
C LYS A 66 4.23 -5.65 -29.05
N LYS A 67 5.10 -5.18 -28.16
CA LYS A 67 6.50 -4.86 -28.48
C LYS A 67 7.36 -6.12 -28.64
N GLU A 68 7.14 -7.16 -27.85
CA GLU A 68 7.73 -8.49 -28.06
C GLU A 68 7.40 -9.04 -29.44
N ALA A 69 6.12 -8.95 -29.84
CA ALA A 69 5.69 -9.37 -31.17
C ALA A 69 6.33 -8.52 -32.28
N GLN A 70 6.49 -7.21 -32.07
CA GLN A 70 7.17 -6.33 -33.03
C GLN A 70 8.65 -6.69 -33.19
N VAL A 71 9.37 -6.91 -32.09
CA VAL A 71 10.78 -7.33 -32.12
C VAL A 71 10.91 -8.66 -32.85
N THR A 72 10.07 -9.64 -32.52
CA THR A 72 10.06 -10.96 -33.17
C THR A 72 9.78 -10.85 -34.68
N ALA A 73 8.86 -9.98 -35.09
CA ALA A 73 8.53 -9.76 -36.49
C ALA A 73 9.70 -9.11 -37.26
N LEU A 74 10.40 -8.15 -36.65
CA LEU A 74 11.59 -7.52 -37.23
C LEU A 74 12.73 -8.53 -37.38
N GLU A 75 12.94 -9.41 -36.38
CA GLU A 75 13.94 -10.49 -36.48
C GLU A 75 13.64 -11.44 -37.63
N ALA A 76 12.38 -11.89 -37.76
CA ALA A 76 11.98 -12.75 -38.86
C ALA A 76 12.11 -12.07 -40.24
N LEU A 77 11.92 -10.75 -40.32
CA LEU A 77 12.09 -9.99 -41.55
C LEU A 77 13.57 -9.87 -41.91
N MET A 78 14.43 -9.55 -40.93
CA MET A 78 15.88 -9.51 -41.13
C MET A 78 16.44 -10.85 -41.62
N ASP A 79 15.91 -11.99 -41.16
CA ASP A 79 16.35 -13.33 -41.59
C ASP A 79 16.10 -13.60 -43.09
N VAL A 80 15.13 -12.91 -43.71
CA VAL A 80 14.77 -13.10 -45.13
C VAL A 80 15.22 -11.95 -46.03
N THR A 81 15.66 -10.83 -45.47
CA THR A 81 16.16 -9.67 -46.22
C THR A 81 17.61 -9.87 -46.63
N THR A 82 17.90 -9.66 -47.92
CA THR A 82 19.25 -9.81 -48.48
C THR A 82 19.93 -8.48 -48.83
N ASP A 83 19.18 -7.37 -48.84
CA ASP A 83 19.71 -6.03 -49.10
C ASP A 83 20.42 -5.48 -47.85
N PRO A 84 21.73 -5.15 -47.93
CA PRO A 84 22.48 -4.61 -46.80
C PRO A 84 21.96 -3.27 -46.25
N GLU A 85 21.42 -2.40 -47.09
CA GLU A 85 20.89 -1.10 -46.64
C GLU A 85 19.59 -1.30 -45.86
N GLU A 86 18.68 -2.13 -46.39
CA GLU A 86 17.43 -2.50 -45.72
C GLU A 86 17.68 -3.28 -44.41
N LEU A 87 18.69 -4.16 -44.38
CA LEU A 87 19.11 -4.84 -43.14
C LEU A 87 19.59 -3.86 -42.07
N ALA A 88 20.33 -2.82 -42.45
CA ALA A 88 20.80 -1.80 -41.52
C ALA A 88 19.63 -1.02 -40.91
N ASP A 89 18.66 -0.62 -41.74
CA ASP A 89 17.46 0.08 -41.31
C ASP A 89 16.59 -0.80 -40.37
N LEU A 90 16.37 -2.06 -40.73
CA LEU A 90 15.63 -3.02 -39.89
C LEU A 90 16.33 -3.28 -38.55
N SER A 91 17.67 -3.34 -38.55
CA SER A 91 18.45 -3.48 -37.31
C SER A 91 18.24 -2.27 -36.38
N LEU A 92 18.24 -1.05 -36.92
CA LEU A 92 17.98 0.16 -36.13
C LEU A 92 16.56 0.18 -35.57
N GLU A 93 15.56 -0.21 -36.37
CA GLU A 93 14.17 -0.30 -35.90
C GLU A 93 14.02 -1.36 -34.81
N LYS A 94 14.69 -2.50 -34.94
CA LYS A 94 14.71 -3.56 -33.91
C LYS A 94 15.30 -3.05 -32.60
N ASP A 95 16.40 -2.32 -32.66
CA ASP A 95 17.07 -1.79 -31.48
C ASP A 95 16.17 -0.78 -30.76
N ASP A 96 15.52 0.13 -31.49
CA ASP A 96 14.55 1.08 -30.90
C ASP A 96 13.34 0.36 -30.27
N ALA A 97 12.79 -0.65 -30.95
CA ALA A 97 11.71 -1.49 -30.42
C ALA A 97 12.15 -2.24 -29.14
N SER A 98 13.37 -2.77 -29.12
CA SER A 98 13.96 -3.49 -27.99
C SER A 98 14.20 -2.57 -26.78
N VAL A 99 14.68 -1.34 -26.99
CA VAL A 99 14.82 -0.33 -25.93
C VAL A 99 13.45 0.02 -25.33
N LYS A 100 12.43 0.20 -26.17
CA LYS A 100 11.06 0.48 -25.73
C LYS A 100 10.43 -0.69 -24.99
N LEU A 101 10.69 -1.93 -25.42
CA LEU A 101 10.26 -3.14 -24.73
C LEU A 101 10.88 -3.19 -23.34
N ARG A 102 12.21 -3.07 -23.24
CA ARG A 102 12.94 -3.12 -21.97
C ARG A 102 12.52 -2.03 -21.00
N LYS A 103 12.17 -0.84 -21.49
CA LYS A 103 11.61 0.24 -20.66
C LYS A 103 10.29 -0.17 -20.02
N ASP A 104 9.40 -0.80 -20.77
CA ASP A 104 8.10 -1.26 -20.26
C ASP A 104 8.25 -2.46 -19.31
N GLU A 105 9.15 -3.39 -19.60
CA GLU A 105 9.48 -4.51 -18.71
C GLU A 105 10.02 -3.97 -17.38
N ASN A 106 11.01 -3.07 -17.40
CA ASN A 106 11.52 -2.44 -16.18
C ASN A 106 10.43 -1.69 -15.41
N ALA A 107 9.54 -0.97 -16.11
CA ALA A 107 8.40 -0.31 -15.48
C ALA A 107 7.43 -1.32 -14.85
N TYR A 108 7.25 -2.48 -15.48
CA TYR A 108 6.43 -3.55 -14.96
C TYR A 108 7.04 -4.15 -13.69
N GLU A 109 8.34 -4.46 -13.70
CA GLU A 109 9.02 -5.01 -12.53
C GLU A 109 8.99 -4.05 -11.34
N ASN A 110 9.32 -2.79 -11.58
CA ASN A 110 9.37 -1.74 -10.55
C ASN A 110 7.99 -1.37 -9.98
N ARG A 111 6.89 -1.77 -10.62
CA ARG A 111 5.53 -1.48 -10.13
C ARG A 111 4.81 -2.71 -9.60
N TYR A 112 4.96 -3.85 -10.26
CA TYR A 112 4.09 -5.02 -10.06
C TYR A 112 4.75 -6.23 -9.41
N GLN A 113 6.07 -6.23 -9.21
CA GLN A 113 6.74 -7.29 -8.45
C GLN A 113 6.74 -6.95 -6.95
N PHE A 114 7.93 -6.87 -6.33
CA PHE A 114 8.07 -6.64 -4.90
C PHE A 114 7.33 -5.38 -4.40
N PRO A 115 7.30 -4.24 -5.12
CA PRO A 115 6.58 -3.05 -4.65
C PRO A 115 5.07 -3.27 -4.48
N PHE A 116 4.44 -4.04 -5.38
CA PHE A 116 3.02 -4.38 -5.27
C PHE A 116 2.73 -5.28 -4.06
N ILE A 117 3.59 -6.27 -3.84
CA ILE A 117 3.50 -7.18 -2.69
C ILE A 117 3.73 -6.41 -1.38
N LYS A 118 4.76 -5.57 -1.34
CA LYS A 118 5.06 -4.69 -0.20
C LYS A 118 3.86 -3.81 0.15
N LYS A 119 3.19 -3.23 -0.86
CA LYS A 119 1.98 -2.43 -0.66
C LYS A 119 0.85 -3.24 -0.02
N GLY A 120 0.66 -4.50 -0.46
CA GLY A 120 -0.27 -5.43 0.18
C GLY A 120 0.05 -5.70 1.66
N PHE A 121 1.32 -5.90 2.00
CA PHE A 121 1.75 -6.03 3.40
C PHE A 121 1.48 -4.75 4.21
N GLU A 122 1.77 -3.57 3.65
CA GLU A 122 1.48 -2.29 4.33
C GLU A 122 -0.01 -2.13 4.62
N ILE A 123 -0.89 -2.56 3.71
CA ILE A 123 -2.36 -2.53 3.91
C ILE A 123 -2.75 -3.39 5.11
N GLU A 124 -2.28 -4.64 5.17
CA GLU A 124 -2.58 -5.54 6.29
C GLU A 124 -2.01 -5.00 7.62
N LEU A 125 -0.83 -4.38 7.59
CA LEU A 125 -0.24 -3.74 8.77
C LEU A 125 -1.10 -2.59 9.29
N TYR A 126 -1.49 -1.64 8.42
CA TYR A 126 -2.33 -0.52 8.84
C TYR A 126 -3.72 -0.95 9.27
N LYS A 127 -4.26 -2.02 8.66
CA LYS A 127 -5.53 -2.61 9.09
C LYS A 127 -5.43 -3.18 10.50
N ALA A 128 -4.42 -4.00 10.78
CA ALA A 128 -4.19 -4.54 12.11
C ALA A 128 -3.95 -3.43 13.14
N GLU A 129 -3.12 -2.44 12.81
CA GLU A 129 -2.86 -1.28 13.67
C GLU A 129 -4.15 -0.50 13.98
N ALA A 130 -5.01 -0.26 13.00
CA ALA A 130 -6.29 0.41 13.20
C ALA A 130 -7.26 -0.41 14.08
N GLU A 131 -7.35 -1.73 13.86
CA GLU A 131 -8.17 -2.64 14.67
C GLU A 131 -7.70 -2.69 16.12
N ASP A 132 -6.39 -2.81 16.36
CA ASP A 132 -5.81 -2.85 17.70
C ASP A 132 -5.97 -1.50 18.42
N LEU A 133 -5.72 -0.36 17.73
CA LEU A 133 -5.95 0.97 18.30
C LEU A 133 -7.41 1.20 18.66
N TYR A 134 -8.35 0.74 17.83
CA TYR A 134 -9.78 0.82 18.14
C TYR A 134 -10.13 0.02 19.39
N SER A 135 -9.55 -1.18 19.57
CA SER A 135 -9.73 -1.96 20.80
C SER A 135 -9.20 -1.22 22.04
N VAL A 136 -8.00 -0.61 21.96
CA VAL A 136 -7.45 0.18 23.07
C VAL A 136 -8.36 1.37 23.39
N ILE A 137 -8.92 2.03 22.38
CA ILE A 137 -9.87 3.13 22.55
C ILE A 137 -11.12 2.65 23.28
N GLN A 138 -11.70 1.49 22.92
CA GLN A 138 -12.87 0.94 23.62
C GLN A 138 -12.56 0.65 25.10
N ASP A 139 -11.43 -0.01 25.38
CA ASP A 139 -11.03 -0.32 26.75
C ASP A 139 -10.79 0.95 27.57
N PHE A 140 -10.19 1.97 26.95
CA PHE A 140 -9.92 3.26 27.59
C PHE A 140 -11.21 4.03 27.88
N LEU A 141 -12.15 4.06 26.94
CA LEU A 141 -13.46 4.68 27.17
C LEU A 141 -14.24 3.97 28.30
N GLY A 142 -14.13 2.65 28.39
CA GLY A 142 -14.68 1.88 29.52
C GLY A 142 -14.04 2.26 30.86
N PHE A 143 -12.72 2.48 30.89
CA PHE A 143 -12.03 2.99 32.07
C PHE A 143 -12.51 4.40 32.44
N VAL A 144 -12.58 5.31 31.48
CA VAL A 144 -13.05 6.69 31.67
C VAL A 144 -14.47 6.73 32.25
N ASP A 145 -15.36 5.88 31.75
CA ASP A 145 -16.72 5.74 32.29
C ASP A 145 -16.71 5.26 33.75
N SER A 146 -15.81 4.33 34.12
CA SER A 146 -15.67 3.85 35.49
C SER A 146 -15.20 4.95 36.47
N GLN A 147 -14.46 5.94 35.97
CA GLN A 147 -14.01 7.11 36.73
C GLN A 147 -15.04 8.25 36.73
N THR A 148 -16.17 8.09 36.03
CA THR A 148 -17.20 9.13 35.84
C THR A 148 -16.68 10.41 35.19
N TRP A 149 -15.58 10.32 34.43
CA TRP A 149 -15.02 11.45 33.69
C TRP A 149 -15.80 11.70 32.40
N THR A 150 -15.85 12.96 31.98
CA THR A 150 -16.49 13.36 30.72
C THR A 150 -15.41 13.84 29.77
N ILE A 151 -15.25 13.13 28.65
CA ILE A 151 -14.29 13.46 27.58
C ILE A 151 -14.98 13.42 26.22
N GLU A 152 -14.39 14.05 25.22
CA GLU A 152 -14.80 13.92 23.82
C GLU A 152 -14.36 12.56 23.26
N GLU A 153 -15.33 11.74 22.83
CA GLU A 153 -15.09 10.40 22.28
C GLU A 153 -15.05 10.36 20.74
N TYR A 154 -15.40 11.46 20.08
CA TYR A 154 -15.29 11.65 18.62
C TYR A 154 -16.09 10.66 17.76
N GLY A 155 -17.21 10.15 18.27
CA GLY A 155 -18.00 9.11 17.59
C GLY A 155 -17.30 7.75 17.53
N LEU A 156 -16.27 7.52 18.35
CA LEU A 156 -15.53 6.24 18.41
C LEU A 156 -16.14 5.26 19.41
N ARG A 157 -17.21 5.65 20.12
CA ARG A 157 -17.89 4.83 21.13
C ARG A 157 -18.89 3.81 20.57
N SER A 158 -19.11 3.78 19.24
CA SER A 158 -20.10 2.93 18.55
C SER A 158 -19.48 1.84 17.69
#